data_AF-A0A3S4U652-F1
#
_entry.id   AF-A0A3S4U652-F1
#
_cell.length_a   1.000
_cell.length_b   1.000
_cell.length_c   1.000
_cell.angle_alpha   90.00
_cell.angle_beta   90.00
_cell.angle_gamma   90.00
#
_symmetry.space_group_name_H-M   'P 1'
#
loop_
_entity.id
_entity.type
_entity.pdbx_description
1 polymer ?
#
loop_
_entity_poly.entity_id
_entity_poly.type
_entity_poly.pdbx_seq_one_letter_code
_entity_poly.pdbx_strand_id
1 'polypeptide(L)'
;MRLFLIKLKELAEREKILNAQISSFTASLGYIDPDFDMKMIKKDYDTAKLLRQKPFNKNLSYLISQVFKQNNYWRNLYSITLDAIKIDRELLSTSRIEVTMPHQCAIGNALRKLYKQGIIERQEKYLHYKIKKRGIFDTSEWRLKQIENEG
;
A
#
# COMPACT_ATOMS: atom_id res chain seq x y z
N MET A 1 27.32 6.09 36.03
CA MET A 1 26.10 5.43 36.56
C MET A 1 25.05 6.38 37.14
N ARG A 2 25.40 7.34 38.03
CA ARG A 2 24.43 8.23 38.70
C ARG A 2 23.58 9.10 37.74
N LEU A 3 24.20 9.68 36.71
CA LEU A 3 23.51 10.52 35.72
C LEU A 3 22.44 9.77 34.91
N PHE A 4 22.68 8.48 34.62
CA PHE A 4 21.73 7.63 33.90
C PHE A 4 20.48 7.34 34.73
N LEU A 5 20.66 7.06 36.03
CA LEU A 5 19.56 6.82 36.96
C LEU A 5 18.69 8.06 37.19
N ILE A 6 19.30 9.26 37.21
CA ILE A 6 18.57 10.53 37.31
C ILE A 6 17.72 10.75 36.05
N LYS A 7 18.31 10.56 34.87
CA LYS A 7 17.60 10.71 33.60
C LYS A 7 16.46 9.70 33.44
N LEU A 8 16.63 8.48 33.94
CA LEU A 8 15.54 7.49 34.00
C LEU A 8 14.40 7.92 34.91
N LYS A 9 14.70 8.48 36.09
CA LYS A 9 13.68 9.00 37.00
C LYS A 9 12.93 10.18 36.40
N GLU A 10 13.64 11.10 35.75
CA GLU A 10 13.02 12.23 35.05
C GLU A 10 12.10 11.77 33.91
N LEU A 11 12.52 10.75 33.14
CA LEU A 11 11.70 10.18 32.08
C LEU A 11 10.45 9.48 32.63
N ALA A 12 10.59 8.71 33.71
CA ALA A 12 9.47 8.05 34.37
C ALA A 12 8.45 9.08 34.92
N GLU A 13 8.92 10.17 35.50
CA GLU A 13 8.02 11.21 36.01
C GLU A 13 7.32 11.96 34.86
N ARG A 14 8.04 12.24 33.76
CA ARG A 14 7.44 12.82 32.56
C ARG A 14 6.39 11.91 31.94
N GLU A 15 6.66 10.61 31.85
CA GLU A 15 5.71 9.61 31.37
C GLU A 15 4.44 9.61 32.23
N LYS A 16 4.59 9.65 33.55
CA LYS A 16 3.47 9.72 34.48
C LYS A 16 2.62 10.98 34.29
N ILE A 17 3.26 12.13 34.15
CA ILE A 17 2.58 13.42 33.89
C ILE A 17 1.82 13.37 32.56
N LEU A 18 2.46 12.88 31.49
CA LEU A 18 1.85 12.72 30.17
C LEU A 18 0.63 11.79 30.22
N ASN A 19 0.74 10.66 30.92
CA ASN A 19 -0.37 9.72 31.07
C ASN A 19 -1.55 10.33 31.83
N ALA A 20 -1.29 11.16 32.85
CA ALA A 20 -2.32 11.89 33.56
C ALA A 20 -3.02 12.92 32.66
N GLN A 21 -2.27 13.67 31.85
CA GLN A 21 -2.81 14.63 30.88
C GLN A 21 -3.66 13.94 29.81
N ILE A 22 -3.18 12.83 29.26
CA ILE A 22 -3.92 12.01 28.28
C ILE A 22 -5.23 11.51 28.89
N SER A 23 -5.20 11.04 30.14
CA SER A 23 -6.40 10.54 30.82
C SER A 23 -7.43 11.65 31.04
N SER A 24 -6.99 12.83 31.49
CA SER A 24 -7.85 14.01 31.67
C SER A 24 -8.46 14.50 30.36
N PHE A 25 -7.66 14.52 29.28
CA PHE A 25 -8.15 14.88 27.95
C PHE A 25 -9.15 13.86 27.41
N THR A 26 -8.88 12.57 27.58
CA THR A 26 -9.79 11.50 27.14
C THR A 26 -11.13 11.56 27.89
N ALA A 27 -11.09 11.81 29.20
CA ALA A 27 -12.31 12.01 29.98
C ALA A 27 -13.09 13.24 29.50
N SER A 28 -12.40 14.36 29.24
CA SER A 28 -13.00 15.58 28.67
C SER A 28 -13.69 15.31 27.32
N LEU A 29 -13.06 14.54 26.44
CA LEU A 29 -13.64 14.17 25.15
C LEU A 29 -14.86 13.25 25.29
N GLY A 30 -14.88 12.35 26.27
CA GLY A 30 -16.05 11.52 26.57
C GLY A 30 -17.30 12.33 26.98
N TYR A 31 -17.13 13.55 27.51
CA TYR A 31 -18.26 14.46 27.75
C TYR A 31 -18.81 15.11 26.47
N ILE A 32 -17.99 15.21 25.42
CA ILE A 32 -18.37 15.81 24.13
C ILE A 32 -18.95 14.75 23.20
N ASP A 33 -18.35 13.57 23.20
CA ASP A 33 -18.75 12.42 22.41
C ASP A 33 -18.71 11.15 23.30
N PRO A 34 -19.87 10.70 23.83
CA PRO A 34 -19.95 9.54 24.71
C PRO A 34 -19.47 8.23 24.09
N ASP A 35 -19.44 8.15 22.75
CA ASP A 35 -18.99 6.97 21.99
C ASP A 35 -17.49 7.05 21.61
N PHE A 36 -16.79 8.11 22.03
CA PHE A 36 -15.38 8.32 21.72
C PHE A 36 -14.48 7.26 22.37
N ASP A 37 -13.90 6.38 21.54
CA ASP A 37 -12.91 5.40 21.97
C ASP A 37 -11.50 5.76 21.48
N MET A 38 -10.62 6.15 22.42
CA MET A 38 -9.21 6.43 22.13
C MET A 38 -8.47 5.22 21.51
N LYS A 39 -8.96 3.99 21.72
CA LYS A 39 -8.40 2.79 21.09
C LYS A 39 -8.64 2.76 19.59
N MET A 40 -9.73 3.35 19.08
CA MET A 40 -9.96 3.49 17.64
C MET A 40 -8.89 4.40 17.02
N ILE A 41 -8.61 5.53 17.67
CA ILE A 41 -7.54 6.44 17.22
C ILE A 41 -6.19 5.72 17.22
N LYS A 42 -5.84 5.00 18.29
CA LYS A 42 -4.56 4.25 18.34
C LYS A 42 -4.45 3.15 17.27
N LYS A 43 -5.57 2.57 16.83
CA LYS A 43 -5.61 1.58 15.74
C LYS A 43 -5.33 2.21 14.38
N ASP A 44 -5.78 3.44 14.18
CA ASP A 44 -5.56 4.20 12.94
C ASP A 44 -4.21 4.94 12.93
N TYR A 45 -3.75 5.38 14.10
CA TYR A 45 -2.44 6.01 14.36
C TYR A 45 -1.35 4.99 14.70
N ASP A 46 -1.21 3.95 13.88
CA ASP A 46 -0.04 3.08 13.93
C ASP A 46 1.17 3.87 13.38
N THR A 47 2.01 4.37 14.27
CA THR A 47 3.23 5.14 13.92
C THR A 47 4.16 4.34 13.00
N ALA A 48 4.18 3.01 13.11
CA ALA A 48 4.93 2.15 12.21
C ALA A 48 4.30 2.08 10.80
N LYS A 49 2.99 2.27 10.65
CA LYS A 49 2.35 2.45 9.32
C LYS A 49 2.61 3.83 8.74
N LEU A 50 2.68 4.88 9.57
CA LEU A 50 2.99 6.25 9.12
C LEU A 50 4.44 6.37 8.64
N LEU A 51 5.37 5.65 9.27
CA LEU A 51 6.79 5.63 8.91
C LEU A 51 7.12 4.69 7.74
N ARG A 52 6.20 3.79 7.33
CA ARG A 52 6.40 2.99 6.11
C ARG A 52 6.32 3.91 4.91
N GLN A 53 7.42 4.05 4.18
CA GLN A 53 7.41 4.69 2.87
C GLN A 53 6.33 4.02 2.01
N LYS A 54 5.39 4.84 1.52
CA LYS A 54 4.41 4.38 0.55
C LYS A 54 5.17 4.02 -0.73
N PRO A 55 4.88 2.86 -1.35
CA PRO A 55 5.54 2.48 -2.59
C PRO A 55 5.19 3.43 -3.74
N PHE A 56 4.09 4.16 -3.66
CA PHE A 56 3.66 5.14 -4.66
C PHE A 56 3.21 6.43 -3.98
N ASN A 57 3.50 7.56 -4.61
CA ASN A 57 3.08 8.89 -4.14
C ASN A 57 1.64 9.22 -4.57
N LYS A 58 1.29 8.84 -5.80
CA LYS A 58 -0.03 9.03 -6.41
C LYS A 58 -0.98 7.88 -6.06
N ASN A 59 -2.27 8.12 -6.31
CA ASN A 59 -3.31 7.13 -6.10
C ASN A 59 -3.09 5.89 -6.99
N LEU A 60 -3.10 4.70 -6.39
CA LEU A 60 -2.80 3.45 -7.10
C LEU A 60 -3.82 3.12 -8.20
N SER A 61 -5.11 3.40 -7.99
CA SER A 61 -6.15 3.19 -9.00
C SER A 61 -5.94 4.10 -10.20
N TYR A 62 -5.56 5.37 -9.95
CA TYR A 62 -5.18 6.30 -11.01
C TYR A 62 -3.99 5.76 -11.81
N LEU A 63 -2.90 5.37 -11.15
CA LEU A 63 -1.71 4.85 -11.82
C LEU A 63 -2.04 3.63 -12.70
N ILE A 64 -2.77 2.66 -12.17
CA ILE A 64 -3.15 1.45 -12.91
C ILE A 64 -4.04 1.79 -14.10
N SER A 65 -4.99 2.72 -13.96
CA SER A 65 -5.81 3.19 -15.07
C SER A 65 -4.97 3.80 -16.19
N GLN A 66 -3.94 4.58 -15.85
CA GLN A 66 -3.05 5.20 -16.84
C GLN A 66 -2.20 4.15 -17.54
N VAL A 67 -1.67 3.16 -16.80
CA VAL A 67 -0.90 2.05 -17.38
C VAL A 67 -1.73 1.28 -18.40
N PHE A 68 -2.99 0.97 -18.09
CA PHE A 68 -3.84 0.22 -19.01
C PHE A 68 -4.41 1.07 -20.15
N LYS A 69 -4.58 2.39 -19.98
CA LYS A 69 -4.96 3.31 -21.07
C LYS A 69 -3.91 3.37 -22.17
N GLN A 70 -2.63 3.24 -21.83
CA GLN A 70 -1.55 3.41 -22.80
C GLN A 70 -1.58 2.36 -23.91
N ASN A 71 -1.85 1.09 -23.59
CA ASN A 71 -1.92 0.03 -24.60
C ASN A 71 -2.80 -1.14 -24.16
N ASN A 72 -3.61 -1.67 -25.07
CA ASN A 72 -4.53 -2.78 -24.81
C ASN A 72 -3.91 -4.17 -25.11
N TYR A 73 -2.85 -4.54 -24.39
CA TYR A 73 -2.24 -5.88 -24.49
C TYR A 73 -1.99 -6.51 -23.13
N TRP A 74 -1.75 -7.81 -23.12
CA TRP A 74 -1.45 -8.61 -21.94
C TRP A 74 -0.12 -8.23 -21.28
N ARG A 75 -0.16 -7.84 -20.00
CA ARG A 75 1.01 -7.36 -19.27
C ARG A 75 1.25 -8.18 -18.01
N ASN A 76 2.50 -8.51 -17.74
CA ASN A 76 2.88 -9.16 -16.49
C ASN A 76 2.98 -8.16 -15.33
N LEU A 77 3.01 -8.65 -14.08
CA LEU A 77 3.07 -7.79 -12.89
C LEU A 77 4.27 -6.83 -12.92
N TYR A 78 5.43 -7.30 -13.37
CA TYR A 78 6.64 -6.49 -13.40
C TYR A 78 6.51 -5.29 -14.34
N SER A 79 6.03 -5.48 -15.57
CA SER A 79 5.87 -4.40 -16.54
C SER A 79 4.82 -3.39 -16.11
N ILE A 80 3.69 -3.85 -15.55
CA ILE A 80 2.67 -2.96 -14.98
C ILE A 80 3.27 -2.11 -13.85
N THR A 81 4.04 -2.74 -12.96
CA THR A 81 4.66 -2.05 -11.83
C THR A 81 5.69 -1.03 -12.29
N LEU A 82 6.51 -1.37 -13.28
CA LEU A 82 7.53 -0.49 -13.83
C LEU A 82 6.91 0.76 -14.46
N ASP A 83 5.88 0.60 -15.28
CA ASP A 83 5.19 1.73 -15.91
C ASP A 83 4.42 2.57 -14.87
N ALA A 84 3.83 1.94 -13.86
CA ALA A 84 3.19 2.66 -12.77
C ALA A 84 4.21 3.56 -12.02
N ILE A 85 5.43 3.07 -11.75
CA ILE A 85 6.47 3.88 -11.11
C ILE A 85 6.90 5.05 -12.02
N LYS A 86 7.01 4.83 -13.34
CA LYS A 86 7.32 5.92 -14.29
C LYS A 86 6.28 7.02 -14.24
N ILE A 87 5.00 6.67 -14.25
CA ILE A 87 3.89 7.63 -14.19
C ILE A 87 3.82 8.33 -12.82
N ASP A 88 4.08 7.59 -11.75
CA ASP A 88 4.11 8.11 -10.38
C ASP A 88 5.17 9.20 -10.19
N ARG A 89 6.36 8.96 -10.74
CA ARG A 89 7.54 9.82 -10.60
C ARG A 89 7.77 10.75 -11.79
N GLU A 90 6.87 10.76 -12.78
CA GLU A 90 6.95 11.57 -14.00
C GLU A 90 8.27 11.37 -14.76
N LEU A 91 8.71 10.11 -14.80
CA LEU A 91 9.97 9.72 -15.44
C LEU A 91 9.77 9.41 -16.92
N LEU A 92 10.81 9.69 -17.70
CA LEU A 92 10.88 9.31 -19.10
C LEU A 92 10.86 7.78 -19.26
N SER A 93 10.40 7.31 -20.42
CA SER A 93 10.34 5.88 -20.74
C SER A 93 11.70 5.19 -20.70
N THR A 94 12.80 5.92 -20.89
CA THR A 94 14.19 5.45 -20.88
C THR A 94 14.83 5.40 -19.51
N SER A 95 14.19 5.94 -18.46
CA SER A 95 14.75 5.97 -17.12
C SER A 95 14.93 4.55 -16.56
N ARG A 96 16.13 4.27 -16.01
CA ARG A 96 16.40 3.04 -15.26
C ARG A 96 15.74 3.15 -13.89
N ILE A 97 14.84 2.22 -13.61
CA ILE A 97 14.04 2.20 -12.38
C ILE A 97 14.18 0.83 -11.74
N GLU A 98 14.43 0.83 -10.43
CA GLU A 98 14.43 -0.38 -9.64
C GLU A 98 13.01 -0.67 -9.12
N VAL A 99 12.46 -1.80 -9.57
CA VAL A 99 11.16 -2.28 -9.09
C VAL A 99 11.39 -3.10 -7.82
N THR A 100 11.02 -2.54 -6.68
CA THR A 100 11.13 -3.25 -5.38
C THR A 100 9.90 -4.11 -5.09
N MET A 101 10.05 -5.12 -4.21
CA MET A 101 8.96 -6.00 -3.78
C MET A 101 7.72 -5.26 -3.23
N PRO A 102 7.85 -4.20 -2.41
CA PRO A 102 6.71 -3.37 -2.01
C PRO A 102 5.87 -2.82 -3.16
N HIS A 103 6.51 -2.38 -4.26
CA HIS A 103 5.79 -1.89 -5.44
C HIS A 103 4.97 -3.02 -6.09
N GLN A 104 5.59 -4.18 -6.29
CA GLN A 104 4.91 -5.34 -6.88
C GLN A 104 3.76 -5.83 -6.00
N CYS A 105 3.94 -5.87 -4.67
CA CYS A 105 2.88 -6.24 -3.74
C CYS A 105 1.70 -5.27 -3.78
N ALA A 106 1.96 -3.96 -3.85
CA ALA A 106 0.91 -2.96 -3.95
C ALA A 106 0.09 -3.11 -5.24
N ILE A 107 0.78 -3.20 -6.40
CA ILE A 107 0.13 -3.40 -7.69
C ILE A 107 -0.61 -4.74 -7.73
N GLY A 108 0.02 -5.84 -7.29
CA GLY A 108 -0.59 -7.16 -7.26
C GLY A 108 -1.87 -7.21 -6.43
N ASN A 109 -1.89 -6.56 -5.27
CA ASN A 109 -3.10 -6.45 -4.45
C ASN A 109 -4.22 -5.67 -5.16
N ALA A 110 -3.87 -4.59 -5.89
CA ALA A 110 -4.85 -3.84 -6.67
C ALA A 110 -5.37 -4.64 -7.88
N LEU A 111 -4.49 -5.32 -8.63
CA LEU A 111 -4.90 -6.20 -9.73
C LEU A 111 -5.84 -7.31 -9.24
N ARG A 112 -5.54 -7.92 -8.09
CA ARG A 112 -6.43 -8.92 -7.48
C ARG A 112 -7.83 -8.37 -7.18
N LYS A 113 -7.92 -7.11 -6.72
CA LYS A 113 -9.22 -6.45 -6.48
C LYS A 113 -9.96 -6.19 -7.78
N LEU A 114 -9.28 -5.61 -8.77
CA LEU A 114 -9.86 -5.32 -10.09
C LEU A 114 -10.34 -6.58 -10.81
N TYR A 115 -9.59 -7.68 -10.68
CA TYR A 115 -9.96 -8.99 -11.24
C TYR A 115 -11.22 -9.54 -10.57
N LYS A 116 -11.30 -9.48 -9.23
CA LYS A 116 -12.52 -9.85 -8.50
C LYS A 116 -13.74 -9.01 -8.90
N GLN A 117 -13.52 -7.77 -9.32
CA GLN A 117 -14.56 -6.87 -9.81
C GLN A 117 -14.91 -7.10 -11.30
N GLY A 118 -14.21 -7.99 -12.01
CA GLY A 118 -14.43 -8.25 -13.43
C GLY A 118 -13.98 -7.13 -14.36
N ILE A 119 -13.20 -6.16 -13.87
CA ILE A 119 -12.71 -5.01 -14.65
C ILE A 119 -11.52 -5.41 -15.55
N ILE A 120 -10.69 -6.33 -15.05
CA ILE A 120 -9.53 -6.84 -15.77
C ILE A 120 -9.65 -8.36 -15.94
N GLU A 121 -9.04 -8.85 -17.00
CA GLU A 121 -8.90 -10.27 -17.28
C GLU A 121 -7.53 -10.77 -16.85
N ARG A 122 -7.44 -12.08 -16.62
CA ARG A 122 -6.20 -12.78 -16.30
C ARG A 122 -6.04 -13.96 -17.25
N GLN A 123 -4.86 -14.12 -17.81
CA GLN A 123 -4.44 -15.36 -18.47
C GLN A 123 -3.19 -15.90 -17.80
N GLU A 124 -3.05 -17.22 -17.80
CA GLU A 124 -1.84 -17.88 -17.34
C GLU A 124 -0.83 -17.98 -18.49
N LYS A 125 0.39 -17.50 -18.26
CA LYS A 125 1.52 -17.66 -19.16
C LYS A 125 1.99 -19.10 -19.09
N TYR A 126 1.93 -19.81 -20.21
CA TYR A 126 2.48 -21.17 -20.31
C TYR A 126 3.98 -21.14 -20.00
N LEU A 127 4.33 -21.55 -18.78
CA LEU A 127 5.69 -21.86 -18.38
C LEU A 127 5.88 -23.36 -18.66
N HIS A 128 6.95 -23.71 -19.38
CA HIS A 128 7.31 -25.10 -19.69
C HIS A 128 7.06 -26.02 -18.48
N TYR A 129 6.53 -27.22 -18.74
CA TYR A 129 6.07 -28.26 -17.80
C TYR A 129 6.99 -28.61 -16.60
N LYS A 130 8.21 -28.07 -16.53
CA LYS A 130 9.18 -28.25 -15.44
C LYS A 130 9.24 -27.09 -14.43
N ILE A 131 8.53 -25.99 -14.65
CA ILE A 131 8.61 -24.82 -13.77
C ILE A 131 7.65 -25.00 -12.59
N LYS A 132 8.19 -25.61 -11.52
CA LYS A 132 7.57 -25.79 -10.21
C LYS A 132 6.93 -24.46 -9.74
N LYS A 133 5.62 -24.51 -9.45
CA LYS A 133 4.86 -23.69 -8.49
C LYS A 133 5.45 -22.28 -8.23
N ARG A 134 5.40 -21.39 -9.21
CA ARG A 134 5.57 -19.95 -8.94
C ARG A 134 4.23 -19.32 -8.59
N GLY A 135 4.24 -18.24 -7.82
CA GLY A 135 3.02 -17.61 -7.32
C GLY A 135 2.14 -17.09 -8.46
N ILE A 136 0.84 -16.92 -8.19
CA ILE A 136 -0.18 -16.52 -9.18
C ILE A 136 0.21 -15.31 -10.05
N PHE A 137 1.04 -14.40 -9.55
CA PHE A 137 1.47 -13.21 -10.28
C PHE A 137 2.66 -13.44 -11.21
N ASP A 138 3.53 -14.41 -10.90
CA ASP A 138 4.69 -14.74 -11.74
C ASP A 138 4.27 -15.51 -13.00
N THR A 139 3.13 -16.19 -12.93
CA THR A 139 2.56 -16.98 -14.02
C THR A 139 1.40 -16.29 -14.70
N SER A 140 1.00 -15.08 -14.31
CA SER A 140 -0.18 -14.41 -14.88
C SER A 140 0.16 -13.14 -15.64
N GLU A 141 -0.57 -12.96 -16.73
CA GLU A 141 -0.66 -11.69 -17.44
C GLU A 141 -2.08 -11.14 -17.31
N TRP A 142 -2.18 -9.81 -17.35
CA TRP A 142 -3.39 -9.06 -17.05
C TRP A 142 -3.65 -8.03 -18.15
N ARG A 143 -4.92 -7.79 -18.46
CA ARG A 143 -5.37 -6.72 -19.37
C ARG A 143 -6.73 -6.16 -18.93
N LEU A 144 -7.11 -4.99 -19.42
CA LEU A 144 -8.49 -4.54 -19.28
C LEU A 144 -9.43 -5.49 -20.01
N LYS A 145 -10.56 -5.79 -19.38
CA LYS A 145 -11.65 -6.52 -20.04
C LYS A 145 -12.12 -5.70 -21.24
N GLN A 146 -12.24 -6.33 -22.40
CA GLN A 146 -12.77 -5.66 -23.57
C GLN A 146 -14.28 -5.49 -23.40
N ILE A 147 -14.78 -4.27 -23.66
CA ILE A 147 -16.21 -4.03 -23.77
C ILE A 147 -16.57 -4.53 -25.16
N GLU A 148 -17.33 -5.63 -25.23
CA GLU A 148 -17.99 -6.02 -26.46
C GLU A 148 -18.98 -4.90 -26.78
N ASN A 149 -18.66 -4.07 -27.77
CA ASN A 149 -19.67 -3.24 -28.40
C ASN A 149 -20.58 -4.21 -29.14
N GLU A 150 -21.67 -4.63 -28.50
CA GLU A 150 -22.81 -5.20 -29.20
C GLU A 150 -23.25 -4.15 -30.22
N GLY A 151 -22.97 -4.45 -31.49
CA GLY A 151 -23.33 -3.64 -32.65
C GLY A 151 -24.80 -3.80 -33.02
#